data_AF-A0A397L4A7-F1
#
_entry.id   AF-A0A397L4A7-F1
#
_cell.length_a   1.000
_cell.length_b   1.000
_cell.length_c   1.000
_cell.angle_alpha   90.00
_cell.angle_beta   90.00
_cell.angle_gamma   90.00
#
_symmetry.space_group_name_H-M   'P 1'
#
loop_
_entity.id
_entity.type
_entity.pdbx_description
1 polymer ?
#
loop_
_entity_poly.entity_id
_entity_poly.type
_entity_poly.pdbx_seq_one_letter_code
_entity_poly.pdbx_strand_id
1 'polypeptide(L)'
;MAFSNSERRWIFPLAMASLMFIFLTAASFNMGLLSSVRSINSLIFSSNLSPSNETTVEFVESKTNNHSSPPPHVQSSPRFGYLVSGSKGDLESLWRVLRALYHPRNQYVVHLDLESPAEERIELAKRVREDPVFNDVGNVHMITKANLVTYRGPTMVANTLHACAILLKKSKDWDWFINLSASDYPLVTQDDLIHTFTGLDRNLNFIDYTSKLGWKAEKRAKPLIIDPGLYSTKKSDVFWVTPRRTMPTAFKLFTGSAWMVLSRSFVEYCIWGWDNLPRTLLMYYTNFLSTPEGYFQTVICNTPEYSSTVVNHDLHYISWDRPPKQHPRTLNISDTERMIASGAVFARKFKHDDLALDKIDIELLGRGGNGGNFTPGGWCADKHKCSKVGDPSKINPGPGANRLQELVSRLVSASKVDQRKCR
;
A
#
# COMPACT_ATOMS: atom_id res chain seq x y z
N MET A 1 -47.35 -36.52 59.59
CA MET A 1 -46.55 -36.72 58.36
C MET A 1 -46.63 -35.46 57.51
N ALA A 2 -45.54 -35.17 56.80
CA ALA A 2 -45.34 -34.13 55.77
C ALA A 2 -44.99 -32.70 56.24
N PHE A 3 -43.71 -32.48 56.53
CA PHE A 3 -43.00 -31.24 56.16
C PHE A 3 -42.14 -31.58 54.93
N SER A 4 -42.30 -30.88 53.81
CA SER A 4 -41.50 -31.13 52.60
C SER A 4 -41.04 -29.82 51.93
N ASN A 5 -39.73 -29.58 52.03
CA ASN A 5 -38.79 -29.04 51.03
C ASN A 5 -39.22 -27.85 50.15
N SER A 6 -39.17 -26.63 50.70
CA SER A 6 -39.25 -25.38 49.93
C SER A 6 -38.04 -24.43 50.08
N GLU A 7 -36.88 -24.87 50.59
CA GLU A 7 -35.79 -23.93 50.92
C GLU A 7 -34.56 -23.94 49.99
N ARG A 8 -34.52 -24.73 48.91
CA ARG A 8 -33.28 -24.84 48.09
C ARG A 8 -33.37 -24.41 46.63
N ARG A 9 -34.49 -23.78 46.18
CA ARG A 9 -34.67 -23.40 44.77
C ARG A 9 -33.76 -22.24 44.31
N TRP A 10 -33.28 -21.41 45.23
CA TRP A 10 -32.43 -20.24 44.91
C TRP A 10 -30.93 -20.52 44.96
N ILE A 11 -30.51 -21.65 45.55
CA ILE A 11 -29.08 -21.98 45.72
C ILE A 11 -28.43 -22.27 44.35
N PHE A 12 -29.13 -22.96 43.47
CA PHE A 12 -28.60 -23.33 42.16
C PHE A 12 -28.41 -22.11 41.21
N PRO A 13 -29.40 -21.21 41.05
CA PRO A 13 -29.20 -19.96 40.30
C PRO A 13 -28.07 -19.09 40.87
N LEU A 14 -27.97 -18.99 42.20
CA LEU A 14 -26.94 -18.18 42.86
C LEU A 14 -25.53 -18.75 42.64
N ALA A 15 -25.38 -20.07 42.72
CA ALA A 15 -24.11 -20.75 42.44
C ALA A 15 -23.67 -20.58 40.98
N MET A 16 -24.61 -20.67 40.03
CA MET A 16 -24.32 -20.45 38.61
C MET A 16 -23.94 -19.00 38.31
N ALA A 17 -24.61 -18.02 38.93
CA ALA A 17 -24.25 -16.61 38.82
C ALA A 17 -22.85 -16.35 39.39
N SER A 18 -22.52 -16.94 40.55
CA SER A 18 -21.20 -16.82 41.16
C SER A 18 -20.10 -17.44 40.28
N LEU A 19 -20.35 -18.60 39.67
CA LEU A 19 -19.41 -19.23 38.74
C LEU A 19 -19.17 -18.38 37.48
N MET A 20 -20.23 -17.80 36.91
CA MET A 20 -20.08 -16.86 35.79
C MET A 20 -19.29 -15.61 36.18
N PHE A 21 -19.49 -15.08 37.39
CA PHE A 21 -18.76 -13.90 37.86
C PHE A 21 -17.27 -14.21 38.10
N ILE A 22 -16.96 -15.38 38.66
CA ILE A 22 -15.57 -15.86 38.81
C ILE A 22 -14.92 -16.07 37.44
N PHE A 23 -15.63 -16.64 36.47
CA PHE A 23 -15.12 -16.83 35.12
C PHE A 23 -14.85 -15.50 34.40
N LEU A 24 -15.77 -14.54 34.50
CA LEU A 24 -15.60 -13.20 33.90
C LEU A 24 -14.46 -12.42 34.55
N THR A 25 -14.32 -12.49 35.87
CA THR A 25 -13.20 -11.86 36.59
C THR A 25 -11.87 -12.52 36.20
N ALA A 26 -11.77 -13.84 36.19
CA ALA A 26 -10.56 -14.55 35.73
C ALA A 26 -10.20 -14.23 34.27
N ALA A 27 -11.19 -14.15 33.38
CA ALA A 27 -10.98 -13.75 31.98
C ALA A 27 -10.49 -12.30 31.87
N SER A 28 -11.00 -11.38 32.69
CA SER A 28 -10.55 -9.99 32.72
C SER A 28 -9.11 -9.82 33.22
N PHE A 29 -8.68 -10.61 34.22
CA PHE A 29 -7.30 -10.63 34.68
C PHE A 29 -6.33 -11.26 33.66
N ASN A 30 -6.76 -12.30 32.93
CA ASN A 30 -5.95 -12.88 31.84
C ASN A 30 -5.78 -11.92 30.64
N MET A 31 -6.80 -11.10 30.34
CA MET A 31 -6.69 -10.05 29.31
C MET A 31 -5.83 -8.86 29.78
N GLY A 32 -5.85 -8.55 31.08
CA GLY A 32 -4.99 -7.53 31.70
C GLY A 32 -3.51 -7.92 31.73
N LEU A 33 -3.16 -9.17 32.02
CA LEU A 33 -1.77 -9.64 32.05
C LEU A 33 -1.10 -9.65 30.66
N LEU A 34 -1.82 -9.91 29.57
CA LEU A 34 -1.24 -9.84 28.22
C LEU A 34 -0.88 -8.39 27.81
N SER A 35 -1.55 -7.40 28.41
CA SER A 35 -1.23 -5.97 28.22
C SER A 35 -0.10 -5.48 29.14
N SER A 36 -0.03 -5.98 30.39
CA SER A 36 0.99 -5.53 31.36
C SER A 36 2.34 -6.22 31.20
N VAL A 37 2.40 -7.48 30.72
CA VAL A 37 3.67 -8.21 30.54
C VAL A 37 4.55 -7.60 29.43
N ARG A 38 3.97 -6.85 28.47
CA ARG A 38 4.76 -6.02 27.53
C ARG A 38 5.34 -4.75 28.15
N SER A 39 4.72 -4.23 29.20
CA SER A 39 5.17 -3.03 29.92
C SER A 39 6.18 -3.36 31.03
N ILE A 40 6.06 -4.55 31.65
CA ILE A 40 6.94 -4.96 32.75
C ILE A 40 8.35 -5.33 32.25
N ASN A 41 8.49 -5.85 31.03
CA ASN A 41 9.81 -6.12 30.44
C ASN A 41 10.61 -4.86 30.06
N SER A 42 9.99 -3.66 30.03
CA SER A 42 10.74 -2.40 29.87
C SER A 42 11.16 -1.77 31.20
N LEU A 43 10.77 -2.34 32.34
CA LEU A 43 11.04 -1.82 33.68
C LEU A 43 12.07 -2.65 34.48
N ILE A 44 12.54 -3.78 33.95
CA ILE A 44 13.45 -4.71 34.67
C ILE A 44 14.93 -4.54 34.26
N PHE A 45 15.26 -3.69 33.28
CA PHE A 45 16.65 -3.41 32.88
C PHE A 45 17.17 -2.03 33.34
N SER A 46 16.76 -1.58 34.52
CA SER A 46 17.28 -0.32 35.10
C SER A 46 17.30 -0.36 36.63
N SER A 47 18.14 -1.23 37.21
CA SER A 47 18.51 -1.08 38.61
C SER A 47 19.90 -1.64 38.84
N ASN A 48 20.90 -0.75 38.81
CA ASN A 48 22.09 -0.85 39.65
C ASN A 48 22.73 0.54 39.71
N LEU A 49 22.40 1.30 40.75
CA LEU A 49 23.26 2.35 41.28
C LEU A 49 22.94 2.55 42.77
N SER A 50 23.93 2.24 43.60
CA SER A 50 24.01 2.57 45.03
C SER A 50 24.19 4.08 45.24
N PRO A 51 23.83 4.62 46.42
CA PRO A 51 23.65 6.05 46.61
C PRO A 51 24.94 6.74 47.08
N SER A 52 25.16 7.96 46.61
CA SER A 52 25.93 8.95 47.35
C SER A 52 25.13 10.24 47.47
N ASN A 53 25.23 10.80 48.67
CA ASN A 53 24.39 11.80 49.30
C ASN A 53 24.34 13.18 48.63
N GLU A 54 23.31 13.90 49.08
CA GLU A 54 23.32 15.31 49.46
C GLU A 54 22.95 16.40 48.43
N THR A 55 21.77 16.96 48.72
CA THR A 55 21.42 18.39 48.84
C THR A 55 20.94 19.20 47.63
N THR A 56 19.80 19.85 47.95
CA THR A 56 19.31 21.18 47.56
C THR A 56 18.67 21.37 46.19
N VAL A 57 17.36 21.65 46.30
CA VAL A 57 16.50 22.29 45.30
C VAL A 57 16.95 23.74 45.13
N GLU A 58 17.29 24.14 43.90
CA GLU A 58 17.13 25.53 43.46
C GLU A 58 16.88 25.58 41.96
N PHE A 59 15.85 26.36 41.59
CA PHE A 59 15.36 26.55 40.25
C PHE A 59 16.22 27.64 39.57
N VAL A 60 16.95 27.28 38.52
CA VAL A 60 17.61 28.25 37.64
C VAL A 60 17.25 27.92 36.20
N GLU A 61 16.33 28.72 35.67
CA GLU A 61 16.10 28.85 34.24
C GLU A 61 17.28 29.62 33.63
N SER A 62 17.63 29.25 32.39
CA SER A 62 18.56 29.90 31.46
C SER A 62 19.98 29.32 31.30
N LYS A 63 20.29 29.06 30.02
CA LYS A 63 21.56 28.70 29.38
C LYS A 63 21.90 27.20 29.26
N THR A 64 21.27 26.58 28.27
CA THR A 64 21.99 25.66 27.35
C THR A 64 21.35 25.67 25.96
N ASN A 65 21.65 26.73 25.20
CA ASN A 65 21.71 26.62 23.74
C ASN A 65 22.92 25.74 23.42
N ASN A 66 22.69 24.43 23.32
CA ASN A 66 23.53 23.51 22.58
C ASN A 66 22.60 22.48 21.93
N HIS A 67 21.93 22.90 20.86
CA HIS A 67 21.40 21.97 19.88
C HIS A 67 22.59 21.23 19.25
N SER A 68 22.98 20.10 19.84
CA SER A 68 23.66 19.07 19.09
C SER A 68 22.67 18.54 18.06
N SER A 69 22.77 19.04 16.84
CA SER A 69 22.10 18.47 15.68
C SER A 69 22.31 16.95 15.68
N PRO A 70 21.27 16.13 15.39
CA PRO A 70 21.50 14.72 15.14
C PRO A 70 22.56 14.60 14.04
N PRO A 71 23.46 13.61 14.11
CA PRO A 71 24.39 13.37 13.01
C PRO A 71 23.59 13.23 11.71
N PRO A 72 24.09 13.76 10.58
CA PRO A 72 23.37 13.68 9.31
C PRO A 72 23.05 12.21 9.06
N HIS A 73 21.75 11.88 8.95
CA HIS A 73 21.33 10.56 8.51
C HIS A 73 22.07 10.28 7.20
N VAL A 74 23.00 9.32 7.22
CA VAL A 74 23.52 8.72 5.99
C VAL A 74 22.30 8.21 5.25
N GLN A 75 21.88 8.90 4.18
CA GLN A 75 20.66 8.57 3.46
C GLN A 75 20.81 7.17 2.89
N SER A 76 20.24 6.18 3.58
CA SER A 76 20.21 4.82 3.10
C SER A 76 19.37 4.76 1.82
N SER A 77 19.82 3.98 0.84
CA SER A 77 19.09 3.76 -0.41
C SER A 77 17.67 3.30 -0.11
N PRO A 78 16.66 3.91 -0.74
CA PRO A 78 15.28 3.68 -0.41
C PRO A 78 14.83 2.25 -0.75
N ARG A 79 13.70 1.87 -0.16
CA ARG A 79 13.08 0.57 -0.33
C ARG A 79 11.59 0.74 -0.64
N PHE A 80 11.07 -0.13 -1.49
CA PHE A 80 9.68 -0.06 -1.94
C PHE A 80 8.89 -1.28 -1.48
N GLY A 81 7.64 -1.04 -1.07
CA GLY A 81 6.63 -2.06 -0.86
C GLY A 81 5.67 -2.08 -2.06
N TYR A 82 5.50 -3.22 -2.71
CA TYR A 82 4.61 -3.36 -3.86
C TYR A 82 3.37 -4.16 -3.51
N LEU A 83 2.22 -3.73 -4.02
CA LEU A 83 1.10 -4.64 -4.30
C LEU A 83 1.11 -4.92 -5.80
N VAL A 84 1.28 -6.19 -6.19
CA VAL A 84 1.10 -6.65 -7.58
C VAL A 84 -0.12 -7.55 -7.63
N SER A 85 -1.17 -7.10 -8.32
CA SER A 85 -2.49 -7.74 -8.28
C SER A 85 -3.01 -8.15 -9.66
N GLY A 86 -3.81 -9.20 -9.74
CA GLY A 86 -4.42 -9.67 -10.98
C GLY A 86 -5.76 -10.36 -10.73
N SER A 87 -6.44 -10.69 -11.83
CA SER A 87 -7.72 -11.38 -11.86
C SER A 87 -7.60 -12.66 -12.70
N LYS A 88 -8.74 -13.27 -13.03
CA LYS A 88 -8.82 -14.44 -13.91
C LYS A 88 -8.00 -14.28 -15.19
N GLY A 89 -7.11 -15.23 -15.45
CA GLY A 89 -6.26 -15.28 -16.65
C GLY A 89 -5.01 -14.42 -16.59
N ASP A 90 -4.75 -13.73 -15.47
CA ASP A 90 -3.60 -12.84 -15.33
C ASP A 90 -2.34 -13.52 -14.80
N LEU A 91 -2.36 -14.85 -14.54
CA LEU A 91 -1.25 -15.56 -13.90
C LEU A 91 0.11 -15.26 -14.54
N GLU A 92 0.23 -15.45 -15.86
CA GLU A 92 1.50 -15.27 -16.57
C GLU A 92 1.91 -13.80 -16.66
N SER A 93 0.95 -12.89 -16.91
CA SER A 93 1.21 -11.45 -16.94
C SER A 93 1.68 -10.94 -15.58
N LEU A 94 1.03 -11.37 -14.50
CA LEU A 94 1.40 -11.03 -13.13
C LEU A 94 2.77 -11.61 -12.76
N TRP A 95 3.06 -12.85 -13.16
CA TRP A 95 4.36 -13.47 -12.97
C TRP A 95 5.48 -12.69 -13.67
N ARG A 96 5.26 -12.30 -14.93
CA ARG A 96 6.18 -11.47 -15.71
C ARG A 96 6.44 -10.12 -15.03
N VAL A 97 5.37 -9.42 -14.61
CA VAL A 97 5.45 -8.14 -13.90
C VAL A 97 6.22 -8.26 -12.59
N LEU A 98 5.91 -9.26 -11.77
CA LEU A 98 6.60 -9.48 -10.49
C LEU A 98 8.11 -9.63 -10.68
N ARG A 99 8.54 -10.40 -11.69
CA ARG A 99 9.96 -10.60 -12.00
C ARG A 99 10.60 -9.36 -12.64
N ALA A 100 9.85 -8.56 -13.38
CA ALA A 100 10.30 -7.28 -13.92
C ALA A 100 10.58 -6.23 -12.83
N LEU A 101 9.80 -6.29 -11.74
CA LEU A 101 9.90 -5.36 -10.61
C LEU A 101 10.83 -5.83 -9.50
N TYR A 102 11.36 -7.05 -9.56
CA TYR A 102 12.03 -7.65 -8.43
C TYR A 102 13.37 -6.98 -8.10
N HIS A 103 13.58 -6.73 -6.81
CA HIS A 103 14.85 -6.32 -6.22
C HIS A 103 14.88 -6.86 -4.77
N PRO A 104 15.98 -7.45 -4.30
CA PRO A 104 16.07 -8.10 -2.98
C PRO A 104 15.86 -7.13 -1.79
N ARG A 105 16.03 -5.83 -2.00
CA ARG A 105 15.78 -4.81 -0.96
C ARG A 105 14.30 -4.51 -0.71
N ASN A 106 13.45 -4.74 -1.71
CA ASN A 106 12.05 -4.34 -1.70
C ASN A 106 11.18 -5.41 -1.05
N GLN A 107 9.91 -5.10 -0.84
CA GLN A 107 8.91 -6.01 -0.29
C GLN A 107 7.75 -6.14 -1.28
N TYR A 108 7.21 -7.34 -1.45
CA TYR A 108 6.16 -7.61 -2.44
C TYR A 108 4.99 -8.32 -1.78
N VAL A 109 3.78 -7.80 -2.00
CA VAL A 109 2.52 -8.49 -1.75
C VAL A 109 1.89 -8.82 -3.08
N VAL A 110 1.58 -10.09 -3.28
CA VAL A 110 1.10 -10.65 -4.55
C VAL A 110 -0.31 -11.19 -4.34
N HIS A 111 -1.23 -10.84 -5.24
CA HIS A 111 -2.65 -11.21 -5.10
C HIS A 111 -3.29 -11.53 -6.44
N LEU A 112 -3.88 -12.72 -6.55
CA LEU A 112 -4.89 -13.04 -7.56
C LEU A 112 -6.25 -13.05 -6.87
N ASP A 113 -7.21 -12.31 -7.43
CA ASP A 113 -8.54 -12.16 -6.83
C ASP A 113 -9.36 -13.45 -6.85
N LEU A 114 -10.50 -13.44 -6.15
CA LEU A 114 -11.35 -14.63 -6.03
C LEU A 114 -12.04 -15.02 -7.36
N GLU A 115 -12.01 -14.17 -8.38
CA GLU A 115 -12.47 -14.53 -9.73
C GLU A 115 -11.50 -15.47 -10.44
N SER A 116 -10.22 -15.41 -10.10
CA SER A 116 -9.22 -16.35 -10.62
C SER A 116 -9.54 -17.78 -10.16
N PRO A 117 -9.50 -18.76 -11.10
CA PRO A 117 -9.62 -20.18 -10.78
C PRO A 117 -8.70 -20.59 -9.64
N ALA A 118 -9.12 -21.56 -8.83
CA ALA A 118 -8.32 -22.03 -7.71
C ALA A 118 -6.96 -22.59 -8.17
N GLU A 119 -6.95 -23.23 -9.35
CA GLU A 119 -5.78 -23.79 -10.01
C GLU A 119 -4.75 -22.70 -10.32
N GLU A 120 -5.18 -21.57 -10.89
CA GLU A 120 -4.30 -20.42 -11.18
C GLU A 120 -3.70 -19.86 -9.88
N ARG A 121 -4.52 -19.72 -8.84
CA ARG A 121 -4.06 -19.19 -7.54
C ARG A 121 -3.08 -20.14 -6.86
N ILE A 122 -3.35 -21.44 -6.87
CA ILE A 122 -2.47 -22.47 -6.29
C ILE A 122 -1.15 -22.52 -7.06
N GLU A 123 -1.20 -22.45 -8.39
CA GLU A 123 -0.01 -22.46 -9.24
C GLU A 123 0.86 -21.23 -8.97
N LEU A 124 0.30 -20.03 -8.90
CA LEU A 124 1.09 -18.85 -8.53
C LEU A 124 1.67 -18.96 -7.11
N ALA A 125 0.91 -19.49 -6.15
CA ALA A 125 1.40 -19.73 -4.79
C ALA A 125 2.59 -20.70 -4.78
N LYS A 126 2.52 -21.74 -5.61
CA LYS A 126 3.57 -22.72 -5.78
C LYS A 126 4.82 -22.08 -6.40
N ARG A 127 4.69 -21.36 -7.51
CA ARG A 127 5.80 -20.64 -8.17
C ARG A 127 6.51 -19.69 -7.22
N VAL A 128 5.77 -18.90 -6.43
CA VAL A 128 6.37 -17.96 -5.47
C VAL A 128 7.17 -18.70 -4.38
N ARG A 129 6.65 -19.83 -3.89
CA ARG A 129 7.29 -20.63 -2.83
C ARG A 129 8.52 -21.39 -3.32
N GLU A 130 8.48 -21.88 -4.55
CA GLU A 130 9.52 -22.74 -5.14
C GLU A 130 10.59 -21.94 -5.90
N ASP A 131 10.35 -20.66 -6.22
CA ASP A 131 11.37 -19.83 -6.85
C ASP A 131 12.58 -19.65 -5.92
N PRO A 132 13.79 -20.06 -6.34
CA PRO A 132 14.97 -20.04 -5.48
C PRO A 132 15.32 -18.66 -4.93
N VAL A 133 15.10 -17.60 -5.73
CA VAL A 133 15.44 -16.23 -5.34
C VAL A 133 14.45 -15.72 -4.31
N PHE A 134 13.15 -15.94 -4.54
CA PHE A 134 12.12 -15.52 -3.59
C PHE A 134 12.21 -16.28 -2.27
N ASN A 135 12.54 -17.57 -2.31
CA ASN A 135 12.69 -18.39 -1.13
C ASN A 135 13.94 -18.02 -0.31
N ASP A 136 15.06 -17.71 -0.98
CA ASP A 136 16.31 -17.28 -0.33
C ASP A 136 16.16 -15.92 0.37
N VAL A 137 15.54 -14.94 -0.30
CA VAL A 137 15.40 -13.58 0.25
C VAL A 137 14.19 -13.43 1.18
N GLY A 138 13.11 -14.18 0.94
CA GLY A 138 11.91 -14.17 1.78
C GLY A 138 11.06 -12.88 1.71
N ASN A 139 11.23 -12.06 0.67
CA ASN A 139 10.60 -10.74 0.55
C ASN A 139 9.34 -10.69 -0.34
N VAL A 140 8.80 -11.85 -0.75
CA VAL A 140 7.56 -11.97 -1.52
C VAL A 140 6.49 -12.69 -0.70
N HIS A 141 5.35 -12.04 -0.48
CA HIS A 141 4.21 -12.61 0.24
C HIS A 141 2.99 -12.72 -0.67
N MET A 142 2.49 -13.93 -0.84
CA MET A 142 1.26 -14.17 -1.58
C MET A 142 0.03 -14.16 -0.64
N ILE A 143 -1.00 -13.40 -0.99
CA ILE A 143 -2.31 -13.45 -0.33
C ILE A 143 -3.03 -14.72 -0.81
N THR A 144 -3.02 -15.77 0.03
CA THR A 144 -3.64 -17.06 -0.30
C THR A 144 -5.15 -17.09 -0.09
N LYS A 145 -5.64 -16.34 0.92
CA LYS A 145 -7.07 -16.09 1.11
C LYS A 145 -7.50 -14.94 0.17
N ALA A 146 -7.81 -15.30 -1.07
CA ALA A 146 -8.14 -14.34 -2.11
C ALA A 146 -9.38 -13.50 -1.75
N ASN A 147 -9.25 -12.18 -1.88
CA ASN A 147 -10.35 -11.24 -1.80
C ASN A 147 -11.06 -11.17 -3.16
N LEU A 148 -12.38 -11.01 -3.17
CA LEU A 148 -13.12 -10.67 -4.39
C LEU A 148 -12.98 -9.17 -4.65
N VAL A 149 -12.61 -8.77 -5.87
CA VAL A 149 -12.28 -7.37 -6.18
C VAL A 149 -13.15 -6.83 -7.32
N THR A 150 -13.97 -5.84 -7.01
CA THR A 150 -14.77 -5.08 -7.97
C THR A 150 -14.09 -3.73 -8.25
N TYR A 151 -13.60 -3.53 -9.49
CA TYR A 151 -12.87 -2.30 -9.87
C TYR A 151 -13.62 -1.00 -9.55
N ARG A 152 -14.95 -1.00 -9.78
CA ARG A 152 -15.80 0.18 -9.55
C ARG A 152 -16.27 0.31 -8.10
N GLY A 153 -15.97 -0.67 -7.25
CA GLY A 153 -16.46 -0.76 -5.88
C GLY A 153 -15.37 -0.58 -4.82
N PRO A 154 -15.75 -0.58 -3.54
CA PRO A 154 -14.85 -0.41 -2.40
C PRO A 154 -13.93 -1.61 -2.16
N THR A 155 -14.26 -2.80 -2.68
CA THR A 155 -13.44 -4.01 -2.47
C THR A 155 -12.02 -3.87 -3.00
N MET A 156 -11.78 -3.08 -4.06
CA MET A 156 -10.42 -2.78 -4.53
C MET A 156 -9.63 -1.88 -3.55
N VAL A 157 -10.28 -0.92 -2.90
CA VAL A 157 -9.67 -0.12 -1.82
C VAL A 157 -9.33 -1.01 -0.63
N ALA A 158 -10.27 -1.87 -0.22
CA ALA A 158 -10.06 -2.82 0.87
C ALA A 158 -8.88 -3.77 0.59
N ASN A 159 -8.75 -4.27 -0.65
CA ASN A 159 -7.61 -5.10 -1.05
C ASN A 159 -6.28 -4.33 -0.99
N THR A 160 -6.26 -3.08 -1.44
CA THR A 160 -5.08 -2.21 -1.37
C THR A 160 -4.65 -1.97 0.08
N LEU A 161 -5.59 -1.63 0.96
CA LEU A 161 -5.33 -1.44 2.39
C LEU A 161 -4.90 -2.74 3.10
N HIS A 162 -5.43 -3.89 2.68
CA HIS A 162 -4.99 -5.19 3.19
C HIS A 162 -3.53 -5.47 2.82
N ALA A 163 -3.11 -5.19 1.58
CA ALA A 163 -1.71 -5.31 1.17
C ALA A 163 -0.80 -4.35 1.97
N CYS A 164 -1.22 -3.10 2.16
CA CYS A 164 -0.53 -2.14 3.03
C CYS A 164 -0.35 -2.68 4.46
N ALA A 165 -1.42 -3.21 5.06
CA ALA A 165 -1.38 -3.77 6.42
C ALA A 165 -0.42 -4.98 6.51
N ILE A 166 -0.38 -5.84 5.48
CA ILE A 166 0.58 -6.94 5.40
C ILE A 166 2.01 -6.41 5.35
N LEU A 167 2.30 -5.44 4.49
CA LEU A 167 3.64 -4.85 4.35
C LEU A 167 4.11 -4.20 5.64
N LEU A 168 3.23 -3.45 6.32
CA LEU A 168 3.50 -2.84 7.62
C LEU A 168 3.79 -3.90 8.71
N LYS A 169 3.05 -5.01 8.70
CA LYS A 169 3.25 -6.13 9.64
C LYS A 169 4.55 -6.88 9.38
N LYS A 170 4.91 -7.08 8.11
CA LYS A 170 6.04 -7.94 7.71
C LYS A 170 7.39 -7.25 7.77
N SER A 171 7.45 -5.95 7.49
CA SER A 171 8.72 -5.25 7.41
C SER A 171 8.61 -3.78 7.83
N LYS A 172 9.63 -3.33 8.56
CA LYS A 172 9.87 -1.92 8.86
C LYS A 172 10.70 -1.23 7.77
N ASP A 173 11.30 -2.02 6.88
CA ASP A 173 12.32 -1.57 5.93
C ASP A 173 11.72 -1.30 4.54
N TRP A 174 10.78 -0.35 4.46
CA TRP A 174 10.31 0.21 3.20
C TRP A 174 9.79 1.63 3.40
N ASP A 175 10.03 2.49 2.40
CA ASP A 175 9.78 3.94 2.44
C ASP A 175 8.54 4.34 1.66
N TRP A 176 8.27 3.67 0.54
CA TRP A 176 7.10 3.93 -0.30
C TRP A 176 6.35 2.66 -0.68
N PHE A 177 5.03 2.75 -0.68
CA PHE A 177 4.11 1.76 -1.20
C PHE A 177 3.71 2.10 -2.64
N ILE A 178 3.66 1.10 -3.52
CA ILE A 178 3.25 1.23 -4.92
C ILE A 178 2.25 0.12 -5.24
N ASN A 179 1.07 0.47 -5.75
CA ASN A 179 0.10 -0.51 -6.25
C ASN A 179 0.19 -0.66 -7.77
N LEU A 180 0.15 -1.90 -8.25
CA LEU A 180 0.20 -2.28 -9.67
C LEU A 180 -0.75 -3.45 -9.93
N SER A 181 -1.23 -3.53 -11.17
CA SER A 181 -1.94 -4.70 -11.69
C SER A 181 -1.10 -5.48 -12.69
N ALA A 182 -1.58 -6.67 -13.06
CA ALA A 182 -0.98 -7.51 -14.10
C ALA A 182 -0.96 -6.86 -15.51
N SER A 183 -1.56 -5.68 -15.68
CA SER A 183 -1.58 -4.93 -16.94
C SER A 183 -0.68 -3.69 -16.90
N ASP A 184 0.00 -3.44 -15.78
CA ASP A 184 1.05 -2.42 -15.66
C ASP A 184 2.42 -3.02 -16.03
N TYR A 185 3.35 -2.19 -16.49
CA TYR A 185 4.72 -2.63 -16.74
C TYR A 185 5.74 -1.51 -16.42
N PRO A 186 6.91 -1.83 -15.83
CA PRO A 186 7.94 -0.83 -15.54
C PRO A 186 8.63 -0.34 -16.81
N LEU A 187 8.94 0.96 -16.86
CA LEU A 187 9.71 1.64 -17.92
C LEU A 187 11.14 1.97 -17.50
N VAL A 188 11.47 1.68 -16.24
CA VAL A 188 12.78 1.90 -15.62
C VAL A 188 13.13 0.67 -14.78
N THR A 189 14.42 0.42 -14.58
CA THR A 189 14.87 -0.64 -13.69
C THR A 189 14.64 -0.25 -12.22
N GLN A 190 14.71 -1.23 -11.32
CA GLN A 190 14.65 -0.95 -9.88
C GLN A 190 15.84 -0.10 -9.43
N ASP A 191 17.02 -0.29 -10.02
CA ASP A 191 18.20 0.51 -9.73
C ASP A 191 18.01 1.97 -10.15
N ASP A 192 17.39 2.23 -11.31
CA ASP A 192 17.01 3.58 -11.75
C ASP A 192 16.06 4.26 -10.75
N LEU A 193 15.05 3.52 -10.31
CA LEU A 193 14.04 4.00 -9.37
C LEU A 193 14.66 4.31 -8.00
N ILE A 194 15.46 3.39 -7.46
CA ILE A 194 16.18 3.55 -6.18
C ILE A 194 17.13 4.74 -6.26
N HIS A 195 17.91 4.86 -7.33
CA HIS A 195 18.84 5.97 -7.53
C HIS A 195 18.11 7.31 -7.51
N THR A 196 17.06 7.45 -8.32
CA THR A 196 16.29 8.70 -8.42
C THR A 196 15.59 9.07 -7.11
N PHE A 197 15.03 8.08 -6.41
CA PHE A 197 14.32 8.32 -5.16
C PHE A 197 15.24 8.56 -3.96
N THR A 198 16.54 8.28 -4.07
CA THR A 198 17.50 8.47 -2.97
C THR A 198 17.51 9.91 -2.48
N GLY A 199 17.48 10.89 -3.38
CA GLY A 199 17.49 12.32 -3.05
C GLY A 199 16.14 12.94 -2.68
N LEU A 200 15.06 12.15 -2.65
CA LEU A 200 13.72 12.66 -2.35
C LEU A 200 13.39 12.60 -0.86
N ASP A 201 12.56 13.54 -0.41
CA ASP A 201 11.92 13.44 0.91
C ASP A 201 11.00 12.21 0.94
N ARG A 202 11.24 11.31 1.90
CA ARG A 202 10.50 10.06 2.09
C ARG A 202 9.01 10.27 2.41
N ASN A 203 8.63 11.48 2.80
CA ASN A 203 7.24 11.83 3.07
C ASN A 203 6.45 12.22 1.82
N LEU A 204 7.08 12.34 0.65
CA LEU A 204 6.36 12.68 -0.58
C LEU A 204 5.41 11.56 -0.99
N ASN A 205 4.21 11.97 -1.46
CA ASN A 205 3.18 11.08 -1.97
C ASN A 205 2.83 11.47 -3.41
N PHE A 206 2.99 10.56 -4.37
CA PHE A 206 2.63 10.78 -5.77
C PHE A 206 1.22 10.24 -6.02
N ILE A 207 0.26 11.15 -6.05
CA ILE A 207 -1.17 10.84 -6.24
C ILE A 207 -1.73 11.86 -7.23
N ASP A 208 -2.27 11.40 -8.36
CA ASP A 208 -3.09 12.27 -9.21
C ASP A 208 -4.41 12.61 -8.50
N TYR A 209 -4.75 13.90 -8.46
CA TYR A 209 -5.96 14.40 -7.82
C TYR A 209 -6.51 15.70 -8.43
N THR A 210 -7.82 15.87 -8.29
CA THR A 210 -8.54 17.12 -8.55
C THR A 210 -9.77 17.23 -7.68
N SER A 211 -10.07 18.45 -7.21
CA SER A 211 -11.31 18.82 -6.55
C SER A 211 -12.43 19.18 -7.54
N LYS A 212 -12.11 19.33 -8.83
CA LYS A 212 -13.07 19.68 -9.88
C LYS A 212 -13.81 18.42 -10.33
N LEU A 213 -14.83 18.04 -9.58
CA LEU A 213 -15.58 16.80 -9.83
C LEU A 213 -16.35 16.82 -11.17
N GLY A 214 -16.88 17.97 -11.58
CA GLY A 214 -17.71 18.08 -12.78
C GLY A 214 -18.85 17.05 -12.79
N TRP A 215 -18.98 16.31 -13.89
CA TRP A 215 -19.99 15.24 -14.03
C TRP A 215 -19.85 14.12 -12.99
N LYS A 216 -18.66 13.91 -12.39
CA LYS A 216 -18.43 12.87 -11.38
C LYS A 216 -19.27 13.12 -10.12
N ALA A 217 -19.61 14.36 -9.79
CA ALA A 217 -20.49 14.66 -8.66
C ALA A 217 -21.87 13.98 -8.84
N GLU A 218 -22.49 14.19 -10.01
CA GLU A 218 -23.83 13.66 -10.32
C GLU A 218 -23.84 12.16 -10.63
N LYS A 219 -22.75 11.64 -11.21
CA LYS A 219 -22.69 10.25 -11.69
C LYS A 219 -21.98 9.29 -10.75
N ARG A 220 -21.17 9.78 -9.80
CA ARG A 220 -20.39 8.94 -8.87
C ARG A 220 -20.63 9.25 -7.40
N ALA A 221 -20.64 10.54 -7.01
CA ALA A 221 -20.71 10.93 -5.61
C ALA A 221 -22.12 10.87 -5.01
N LYS A 222 -23.09 11.46 -5.71
CA LYS A 222 -24.50 11.52 -5.29
C LYS A 222 -25.24 10.19 -5.42
N PRO A 223 -25.04 9.36 -6.47
CA PRO A 223 -25.62 8.03 -6.49
C PRO A 223 -25.04 7.13 -5.41
N LEU A 224 -25.85 6.18 -4.95
CA LEU A 224 -25.41 5.13 -4.03
C LEU A 224 -25.25 3.83 -4.81
N ILE A 225 -24.20 3.08 -4.49
CA ILE A 225 -23.97 1.74 -5.01
C ILE A 225 -23.82 0.75 -3.86
N ILE A 226 -24.15 -0.50 -4.11
CA ILE A 226 -23.72 -1.62 -3.28
C ILE A 226 -22.82 -2.49 -4.14
N ASP A 227 -21.71 -2.94 -3.56
CA ASP A 227 -20.79 -3.88 -4.18
C ASP A 227 -21.09 -5.30 -3.68
N PRO A 228 -21.62 -6.18 -4.56
CA PRO A 228 -21.87 -7.58 -4.22
C PRO A 228 -20.63 -8.32 -3.71
N GLY A 229 -19.43 -7.84 -4.05
CA GLY A 229 -18.18 -8.43 -3.57
C GLY A 229 -18.00 -8.42 -2.05
N LEU A 230 -18.84 -7.66 -1.33
CA LEU A 230 -18.85 -7.63 0.14
C LEU A 230 -19.66 -8.77 0.80
N TYR A 231 -20.57 -9.42 0.06
CA TYR A 231 -21.46 -10.46 0.63
C TYR A 231 -21.66 -11.67 -0.28
N SER A 232 -21.11 -11.67 -1.48
CA SER A 232 -21.16 -12.76 -2.47
C SER A 232 -19.76 -13.27 -2.77
N THR A 233 -19.64 -14.56 -3.10
CA THR A 233 -18.41 -15.16 -3.63
C THR A 233 -18.36 -15.15 -5.16
N LYS A 234 -19.49 -14.87 -5.83
CA LYS A 234 -19.56 -14.73 -7.29
C LYS A 234 -19.39 -13.27 -7.68
N LYS A 235 -18.41 -12.99 -8.54
CA LYS A 235 -18.17 -11.63 -9.06
C LYS A 235 -19.36 -11.14 -9.88
N SER A 236 -19.74 -9.90 -9.64
CA SER A 236 -20.67 -9.13 -10.46
C SER A 236 -20.32 -7.65 -10.35
N ASP A 237 -20.81 -6.83 -11.27
CA ASP A 237 -20.66 -5.37 -11.14
C ASP A 237 -21.50 -4.85 -9.96
N VAL A 238 -21.23 -3.60 -9.57
CA VAL A 238 -22.00 -2.88 -8.55
C VAL A 238 -23.43 -2.66 -9.02
N PHE A 239 -24.39 -2.62 -8.09
CA PHE A 239 -25.76 -2.22 -8.39
C PHE A 239 -26.13 -0.91 -7.71
N TRP A 240 -27.05 -0.19 -8.35
CA TRP A 240 -27.46 1.14 -7.93
C TRP A 240 -28.56 1.06 -6.88
N VAL A 241 -28.52 1.99 -5.93
CA VAL A 241 -29.49 2.11 -4.84
C VAL A 241 -30.15 3.48 -4.88
N THR A 242 -31.43 3.53 -4.54
CA THR A 242 -32.23 4.74 -4.36
C THR A 242 -32.63 4.92 -2.90
N PRO A 243 -32.82 6.16 -2.40
CA PRO A 243 -32.62 7.44 -3.10
C PRO A 243 -31.12 7.81 -3.24
N ARG A 244 -30.83 8.86 -4.01
CA ARG A 244 -29.49 9.47 -4.07
C ARG A 244 -29.21 10.25 -2.78
N ARG A 245 -27.93 10.49 -2.47
CA ARG A 245 -27.48 11.36 -1.39
C ARG A 245 -27.05 12.74 -1.87
N THR A 246 -26.97 13.68 -0.93
CA THR A 246 -26.30 14.97 -1.12
C THR A 246 -24.78 14.82 -1.03
N MET A 247 -24.05 15.87 -1.37
CA MET A 247 -22.59 15.92 -1.21
C MET A 247 -22.23 15.95 0.29
N PRO A 248 -21.09 15.37 0.70
CA PRO A 248 -20.67 15.40 2.09
C PRO A 248 -20.33 16.83 2.51
N THR A 249 -20.66 17.19 3.75
CA THR A 249 -20.33 18.48 4.35
C THR A 249 -19.14 18.39 5.30
N ALA A 250 -18.80 17.19 5.78
CA ALA A 250 -17.74 16.96 6.75
C ALA A 250 -16.32 16.98 6.13
N PHE A 251 -16.21 16.79 4.81
CA PHE A 251 -14.94 16.76 4.09
C PHE A 251 -15.16 17.11 2.62
N LYS A 252 -14.09 17.53 1.95
CA LYS A 252 -14.10 17.85 0.53
C LYS A 252 -13.69 16.64 -0.30
N LEU A 253 -14.49 16.29 -1.31
CA LEU A 253 -14.17 15.16 -2.19
C LEU A 253 -13.10 15.52 -3.22
N PHE A 254 -12.19 14.59 -3.42
CA PHE A 254 -11.20 14.61 -4.49
C PHE A 254 -11.30 13.34 -5.33
N THR A 255 -10.91 13.43 -6.60
CA THR A 255 -10.82 12.26 -7.48
C THR A 255 -9.55 12.31 -8.31
N GLY A 256 -9.09 11.17 -8.79
CA GLY A 256 -7.93 11.08 -9.69
C GLY A 256 -7.65 9.65 -10.11
N SER A 257 -6.37 9.31 -10.30
CA SER A 257 -5.93 7.96 -10.67
C SER A 257 -6.08 6.96 -9.53
N ALA A 258 -6.34 5.69 -9.85
CA ALA A 258 -6.31 4.60 -8.87
C ALA A 258 -4.87 4.11 -8.56
N TRP A 259 -3.87 4.59 -9.30
CA TRP A 259 -2.45 4.23 -9.19
C TRP A 259 -1.70 5.31 -8.44
N MET A 260 -0.82 4.90 -7.54
CA MET A 260 -0.20 5.83 -6.59
C MET A 260 1.17 5.34 -6.13
N VAL A 261 1.99 6.29 -5.66
CA VAL A 261 3.16 6.01 -4.81
C VAL A 261 2.95 6.72 -3.48
N LEU A 262 2.76 5.95 -2.41
CA LEU A 262 2.39 6.45 -1.09
C LEU A 262 3.58 6.33 -0.14
N SER A 263 3.93 7.40 0.57
CA SER A 263 4.89 7.34 1.67
C SER A 263 4.42 6.33 2.74
N ARG A 264 5.38 5.66 3.39
CA ARG A 264 5.09 4.75 4.51
C ARG A 264 4.30 5.47 5.60
N SER A 265 4.68 6.70 5.94
CA SER A 265 4.00 7.48 6.98
C SER A 265 2.52 7.72 6.66
N PHE A 266 2.18 8.00 5.40
CA PHE A 266 0.77 8.13 4.98
C PHE A 266 0.02 6.80 5.01
N VAL A 267 0.69 5.69 4.65
CA VAL A 267 0.11 4.35 4.76
C VAL A 267 -0.14 3.98 6.23
N GLU A 268 0.78 4.27 7.13
CA GLU A 268 0.61 4.09 8.58
C GLU A 268 -0.56 4.90 9.11
N TYR A 269 -0.75 6.14 8.66
CA TYR A 269 -1.94 6.93 8.99
C TYR A 269 -3.24 6.28 8.52
N CYS A 270 -3.28 5.77 7.29
CA CYS A 270 -4.47 5.10 6.76
C CYS A 270 -4.85 3.82 7.53
N ILE A 271 -3.87 3.08 8.06
CA ILE A 271 -4.08 1.77 8.71
C ILE A 271 -4.16 1.89 10.24
N TRP A 272 -3.26 2.66 10.85
CA TRP A 272 -3.06 2.77 12.30
C TRP A 272 -3.36 4.16 12.87
N GLY A 273 -3.67 5.15 12.03
CA GLY A 273 -3.90 6.53 12.46
C GLY A 273 -4.93 6.64 13.59
N TRP A 274 -4.63 7.52 14.56
CA TRP A 274 -5.52 7.84 15.67
C TRP A 274 -6.71 8.71 15.22
N ASP A 275 -6.49 9.56 14.20
CA ASP A 275 -7.56 10.32 13.56
C ASP A 275 -8.58 9.39 12.89
N ASN A 276 -9.86 9.75 12.96
CA ASN A 276 -10.95 8.92 12.47
C ASN A 276 -11.29 9.16 10.99
N LEU A 277 -10.67 10.14 10.33
CA LEU A 277 -10.95 10.52 8.95
C LEU A 277 -10.78 9.34 7.97
N PRO A 278 -9.69 8.54 7.97
CA PRO A 278 -9.59 7.37 7.08
C PRO A 278 -10.75 6.39 7.26
N ARG A 279 -11.14 6.10 8.51
CA ARG A 279 -12.26 5.18 8.82
C ARG A 279 -13.61 5.76 8.40
N THR A 280 -13.83 7.05 8.66
CA THR A 280 -15.04 7.78 8.24
C THR A 280 -15.17 7.78 6.71
N LEU A 281 -14.06 8.01 6.01
CA LEU A 281 -14.02 7.96 4.56
C LEU A 281 -14.27 6.55 4.04
N LEU A 282 -13.73 5.49 4.65
CA LEU A 282 -14.06 4.11 4.28
C LEU A 282 -15.56 3.81 4.35
N MET A 283 -16.23 4.26 5.43
CA MET A 283 -17.68 4.13 5.55
C MET A 283 -18.39 4.86 4.40
N TYR A 284 -18.02 6.10 4.12
CA TYR A 284 -18.63 6.89 3.03
C TYR A 284 -18.39 6.29 1.64
N TYR A 285 -17.17 5.81 1.41
CA TYR A 285 -16.70 5.29 0.12
C TYR A 285 -17.22 3.88 -0.16
N THR A 286 -17.74 3.16 0.84
CA THR A 286 -18.43 1.87 0.66
C THR A 286 -19.58 1.96 -0.36
N ASN A 287 -20.24 3.12 -0.46
CA ASN A 287 -21.33 3.36 -1.42
C ASN A 287 -21.01 4.45 -2.46
N PHE A 288 -19.74 4.70 -2.74
CA PHE A 288 -19.28 5.65 -3.76
C PHE A 288 -18.77 4.92 -5.00
N LEU A 289 -19.23 5.31 -6.19
CA LEU A 289 -18.81 4.66 -7.43
C LEU A 289 -17.37 5.02 -7.84
N SER A 290 -16.59 4.03 -8.31
CA SER A 290 -15.17 4.16 -8.63
C SER A 290 -14.36 4.58 -7.40
N THR A 291 -14.61 3.90 -6.28
CA THR A 291 -14.01 4.13 -4.97
C THR A 291 -12.48 4.31 -4.99
N PRO A 292 -11.70 3.50 -5.73
CA PRO A 292 -10.23 3.62 -5.76
C PRO A 292 -9.73 4.94 -6.37
N GLU A 293 -10.55 5.58 -7.21
CA GLU A 293 -10.23 6.87 -7.85
C GLU A 293 -10.62 8.08 -6.97
N GLY A 294 -10.84 7.89 -5.67
CA GLY A 294 -11.20 9.00 -4.78
C GLY A 294 -10.86 8.83 -3.30
N TYR A 295 -10.78 7.59 -2.77
CA TYR A 295 -10.53 7.39 -1.34
C TYR A 295 -9.21 8.02 -0.88
N PHE A 296 -8.08 7.62 -1.47
CA PHE A 296 -6.75 8.10 -1.05
C PHE A 296 -6.55 9.58 -1.33
N GLN A 297 -7.07 10.09 -2.45
CA GLN A 297 -7.07 11.52 -2.78
C GLN A 297 -7.80 12.33 -1.72
N THR A 298 -8.96 11.84 -1.27
CA THR A 298 -9.77 12.54 -0.28
C THR A 298 -9.14 12.45 1.11
N VAL A 299 -8.57 11.30 1.49
CA VAL A 299 -7.84 11.17 2.76
C VAL A 299 -6.67 12.15 2.79
N ILE A 300 -5.80 12.14 1.78
CA ILE A 300 -4.58 12.95 1.79
C ILE A 300 -4.88 14.45 1.75
N CYS A 301 -5.86 14.88 0.96
CA CYS A 301 -6.16 16.29 0.81
C CYS A 301 -7.01 16.90 1.93
N ASN A 302 -7.64 16.07 2.76
CA ASN A 302 -8.34 16.54 3.97
C ASN A 302 -7.49 16.35 5.23
N THR A 303 -6.23 15.94 5.11
CA THR A 303 -5.31 15.79 6.25
C THR A 303 -4.17 16.83 6.13
N PRO A 304 -4.16 17.90 6.94
CA PRO A 304 -3.20 19.01 6.79
C PRO A 304 -1.75 18.57 6.70
N GLU A 305 -1.35 17.62 7.52
CA GLU A 305 0.01 17.06 7.60
C GLU A 305 0.47 16.50 6.24
N TYR A 306 -0.39 15.73 5.56
CA TYR A 306 -0.05 15.08 4.30
C TYR A 306 -0.39 15.92 3.07
N SER A 307 -1.36 16.83 3.15
CA SER A 307 -1.74 17.73 2.04
C SER A 307 -0.57 18.58 1.53
N SER A 308 0.43 18.86 2.37
CA SER A 308 1.65 19.58 2.00
C SER A 308 2.62 18.74 1.17
N THR A 309 2.60 17.41 1.38
CA THR A 309 3.54 16.42 0.81
C THR A 309 3.06 15.75 -0.46
N VAL A 310 1.81 15.99 -0.88
CA VAL A 310 1.26 15.39 -2.10
C VAL A 310 1.82 16.08 -3.36
N VAL A 311 2.23 15.27 -4.32
CA VAL A 311 2.65 15.64 -5.66
C VAL A 311 1.56 15.15 -6.62
N ASN A 312 0.99 16.06 -7.40
CA ASN A 312 -0.16 15.78 -8.27
C ASN A 312 0.24 15.05 -9.56
N HIS A 313 0.64 13.79 -9.44
CA HIS A 313 1.03 12.90 -10.53
C HIS A 313 1.07 11.46 -9.99
N ASP A 314 0.72 10.43 -10.77
CA ASP A 314 0.73 9.03 -10.34
C ASP A 314 1.96 8.23 -10.80
N LEU A 315 2.85 8.86 -11.58
CA LEU A 315 4.06 8.29 -12.19
C LEU A 315 3.77 7.18 -13.22
N HIS A 316 2.55 7.14 -13.75
CA HIS A 316 2.14 6.22 -14.80
C HIS A 316 1.96 6.95 -16.14
N TYR A 317 2.41 6.32 -17.22
CA TYR A 317 1.97 6.67 -18.57
C TYR A 317 0.66 5.94 -18.86
N ILE A 318 -0.43 6.70 -19.02
CA ILE A 318 -1.77 6.18 -19.32
C ILE A 318 -2.33 6.90 -20.55
N SER A 319 -2.66 6.13 -21.58
CA SER A 319 -3.27 6.66 -22.80
C SER A 319 -4.79 6.50 -22.77
N TRP A 320 -5.52 7.58 -23.06
CA TRP A 320 -6.98 7.62 -23.05
C TRP A 320 -7.53 8.00 -24.43
N ASP A 321 -8.66 7.38 -24.79
CA ASP A 321 -9.46 7.82 -25.94
C ASP A 321 -9.99 9.25 -25.72
N ARG A 322 -10.36 9.94 -26.81
CA ARG A 322 -11.03 11.24 -26.75
C ARG A 322 -12.41 11.14 -27.40
N PRO A 323 -13.52 11.22 -26.62
CA PRO A 323 -13.59 11.36 -25.16
C PRO A 323 -13.13 10.09 -24.41
N PRO A 324 -12.70 10.21 -23.13
CA PRO A 324 -12.23 9.08 -22.35
C PRO A 324 -13.34 8.07 -22.09
N LYS A 325 -13.04 6.79 -22.33
CA LYS A 325 -13.90 5.66 -21.96
C LYS A 325 -13.70 5.26 -20.49
N GLN A 326 -14.43 4.25 -20.02
CA GLN A 326 -14.29 3.72 -18.66
C GLN A 326 -12.90 3.15 -18.37
N HIS A 327 -12.23 2.57 -19.37
CA HIS A 327 -10.90 2.00 -19.24
C HIS A 327 -9.93 2.69 -20.20
N PRO A 328 -8.65 2.83 -19.83
CA PRO A 328 -7.64 3.39 -20.71
C PRO A 328 -7.46 2.51 -21.94
N ARG A 329 -6.93 3.09 -23.01
CA ARG A 329 -6.60 2.38 -24.24
C ARG A 329 -5.52 1.34 -23.94
N THR A 330 -5.59 0.20 -24.60
CA THR A 330 -4.51 -0.77 -24.59
C THR A 330 -3.32 -0.22 -25.38
N LEU A 331 -2.15 -0.17 -24.74
CA LEU A 331 -0.89 0.22 -25.35
C LEU A 331 -0.36 -0.91 -26.24
N ASN A 332 0.38 -0.54 -27.28
CA ASN A 332 1.08 -1.46 -28.16
C ASN A 332 2.41 -0.84 -28.63
N ILE A 333 3.14 -1.52 -29.51
CA ILE A 333 4.47 -1.09 -29.96
C ILE A 333 4.53 0.34 -30.54
N SER A 334 3.43 0.84 -31.15
CA SER A 334 3.36 2.21 -31.70
C SER A 334 3.35 3.30 -30.62
N ASP A 335 3.10 2.95 -29.37
CA ASP A 335 3.08 3.89 -28.25
C ASP A 335 4.44 4.06 -27.57
N THR A 336 5.43 3.25 -27.95
CA THR A 336 6.69 3.11 -27.23
C THR A 336 7.46 4.42 -27.11
N GLU A 337 7.55 5.21 -28.19
CA GLU A 337 8.26 6.49 -28.18
C GLU A 337 7.64 7.48 -27.17
N ARG A 338 6.31 7.65 -27.22
CA ARG A 338 5.59 8.56 -26.32
C ARG A 338 5.67 8.10 -24.87
N MET A 339 5.63 6.79 -24.66
CA MET A 339 5.73 6.18 -23.35
C MET A 339 7.13 6.39 -22.74
N ILE A 340 8.21 6.16 -23.49
CA ILE A 340 9.58 6.41 -23.03
C ILE A 340 9.81 7.91 -22.79
N ALA A 341 9.35 8.76 -23.70
CA ALA A 341 9.50 10.21 -23.61
C ALA A 341 8.75 10.83 -22.42
N SER A 342 7.76 10.13 -21.85
CA SER A 342 7.02 10.62 -20.68
C SER A 342 7.86 10.70 -19.41
N GLY A 343 8.96 9.92 -19.33
CA GLY A 343 9.78 9.78 -18.13
C GLY A 343 9.08 9.03 -16.98
N ALA A 344 7.88 8.49 -17.20
CA ALA A 344 7.11 7.77 -16.18
C ALA A 344 7.83 6.49 -15.71
N VAL A 345 7.51 6.05 -14.48
CA VAL A 345 8.06 4.81 -13.91
C VAL A 345 7.37 3.60 -14.50
N PHE A 346 6.06 3.70 -14.72
CA PHE A 346 5.21 2.60 -15.19
C PHE A 346 4.38 3.04 -16.40
N ALA A 347 3.90 2.08 -17.18
CA ALA A 347 2.93 2.31 -18.24
C ALA A 347 1.77 1.32 -18.17
N ARG A 348 0.60 1.75 -18.66
CA ARG A 348 -0.59 0.90 -18.74
C ARG A 348 -1.61 1.35 -19.79
N LYS A 349 -2.47 0.44 -20.29
CA LYS A 349 -2.53 -1.00 -19.95
C LYS A 349 -2.01 -1.85 -21.11
N PHE A 350 -1.30 -2.92 -20.79
CA PHE A 350 -0.86 -3.90 -21.78
C PHE A 350 -1.81 -5.10 -21.84
N LYS A 351 -1.85 -5.76 -23.00
CA LYS A 351 -2.40 -7.11 -23.12
C LYS A 351 -1.34 -8.13 -22.73
N HIS A 352 -1.80 -9.33 -22.37
CA HIS A 352 -0.94 -10.49 -22.27
C HIS A 352 -0.14 -10.66 -23.57
N ASP A 353 1.17 -10.89 -23.45
CA ASP A 353 2.11 -11.11 -24.54
C ASP A 353 2.10 -10.04 -25.66
N ASP A 354 1.83 -8.78 -25.31
CA ASP A 354 1.99 -7.68 -26.27
C ASP A 354 3.47 -7.46 -26.62
N LEU A 355 3.78 -7.28 -27.90
CA LEU A 355 5.15 -7.04 -28.41
C LEU A 355 5.82 -5.81 -27.78
N ALA A 356 5.04 -4.84 -27.29
CA ALA A 356 5.59 -3.71 -26.55
C ALA A 356 6.29 -4.15 -25.25
N LEU A 357 5.82 -5.23 -24.60
CA LEU A 357 6.44 -5.76 -23.38
C LEU A 357 7.83 -6.33 -23.66
N ASP A 358 7.99 -7.04 -24.78
CA ASP A 358 9.29 -7.60 -25.19
C ASP A 358 10.26 -6.48 -25.56
N LYS A 359 9.77 -5.43 -26.25
CA LYS A 359 10.55 -4.23 -26.54
C LYS A 359 11.01 -3.52 -25.27
N ILE A 360 10.12 -3.36 -24.27
CA ILE A 360 10.49 -2.79 -22.96
C ILE A 360 11.53 -3.66 -22.24
N ASP A 361 11.31 -4.98 -22.23
CA ASP A 361 12.22 -5.94 -21.61
C ASP A 361 13.63 -5.81 -22.18
N ILE A 362 13.76 -5.79 -23.51
CA ILE A 362 15.06 -5.73 -24.20
C ILE A 362 15.69 -4.34 -24.09
N GLU A 363 14.94 -3.27 -24.42
CA GLU A 363 15.51 -1.94 -24.61
C GLU A 363 15.62 -1.13 -23.30
N LEU A 364 14.75 -1.37 -22.32
CA LEU A 364 14.69 -0.57 -21.09
C LEU A 364 15.16 -1.35 -19.85
N LEU A 365 14.83 -2.64 -19.78
CA LEU A 365 15.08 -3.45 -18.58
C LEU A 365 16.28 -4.39 -18.72
N GLY A 366 16.85 -4.56 -19.93
CA GLY A 366 17.97 -5.47 -20.16
C GLY A 366 17.64 -6.94 -19.91
N ARG A 367 16.36 -7.32 -20.02
CA ARG A 367 15.85 -8.68 -19.87
C ARG A 367 15.89 -9.41 -21.22
N GLY A 368 16.11 -10.73 -21.19
CA GLY A 368 15.92 -11.57 -22.37
C GLY A 368 14.45 -11.56 -22.82
N GLY A 369 14.19 -11.46 -24.12
CA GLY A 369 12.89 -11.15 -24.74
C GLY A 369 11.72 -12.12 -24.52
N ASN A 370 11.80 -13.04 -23.55
CA ASN A 370 10.76 -14.02 -23.26
C ASN A 370 10.11 -13.82 -21.88
N GLY A 371 10.29 -12.65 -21.22
CA GLY A 371 9.61 -12.27 -19.98
C GLY A 371 9.91 -13.10 -18.72
N GLY A 372 10.68 -14.19 -18.84
CA GLY A 372 10.85 -15.19 -17.79
C GLY A 372 11.94 -14.93 -16.77
N ASN A 373 12.87 -13.99 -16.98
CA ASN A 373 13.99 -13.74 -16.06
C ASN A 373 13.70 -12.58 -15.09
N PHE A 374 14.59 -12.31 -14.14
CA PHE A 374 14.56 -11.07 -13.36
C PHE A 374 15.21 -9.92 -14.14
N THR A 375 14.85 -8.68 -13.79
CA THR A 375 15.54 -7.50 -14.30
C THR A 375 16.95 -7.44 -13.69
N PRO A 376 18.02 -7.42 -14.49
CA PRO A 376 19.37 -7.27 -13.97
C PRO A 376 19.57 -5.91 -13.30
N GLY A 377 20.29 -5.93 -12.18
CA GLY A 377 20.67 -4.76 -11.40
C GLY A 377 21.98 -5.01 -10.67
N GLY A 378 22.44 -4.04 -9.87
CA GLY A 378 23.70 -4.15 -9.13
C GLY A 378 23.71 -5.28 -8.09
N TRP A 379 22.53 -5.67 -7.61
CA TRP A 379 22.33 -6.82 -6.72
C TRP A 379 22.57 -8.18 -7.38
N CYS A 380 22.56 -8.26 -8.71
CA CYS A 380 22.58 -9.52 -9.44
C CYS A 380 24.03 -10.05 -9.54
N ALA A 381 24.30 -11.23 -8.97
CA ALA A 381 25.64 -11.82 -9.01
C ALA A 381 25.99 -12.42 -10.38
N ASP A 382 25.00 -12.94 -11.10
CA ASP A 382 25.14 -13.56 -12.43
C ASP A 382 24.52 -12.68 -13.52
N LYS A 383 25.35 -12.07 -14.37
CA LYS A 383 25.03 -10.96 -15.30
C LYS A 383 23.73 -11.04 -16.14
N HIS A 384 23.11 -12.20 -16.32
CA HIS A 384 22.00 -12.36 -17.28
C HIS A 384 20.75 -13.06 -16.76
N LYS A 385 20.85 -13.94 -15.75
CA LYS A 385 19.68 -14.67 -15.24
C LYS A 385 19.23 -14.16 -13.88
N CYS A 386 20.13 -13.52 -13.12
CA CYS A 386 19.89 -13.05 -11.76
C CYS A 386 19.24 -14.12 -10.90
N SER A 387 19.73 -15.35 -11.06
CA SER A 387 19.31 -16.51 -10.27
C SER A 387 20.07 -16.59 -8.94
N LYS A 388 21.11 -15.77 -8.75
CA LYS A 388 21.85 -15.64 -7.50
C LYS A 388 21.85 -14.21 -7.01
N VAL A 389 21.51 -14.04 -5.73
CA VAL A 389 21.52 -12.75 -5.05
C VAL A 389 22.96 -12.42 -4.66
N GLY A 390 23.46 -11.31 -5.20
CA GLY A 390 24.72 -10.66 -4.80
C GLY A 390 24.47 -9.63 -3.71
N ASP A 391 25.20 -8.50 -3.74
CA ASP A 391 25.04 -7.43 -2.75
C ASP A 391 23.79 -6.56 -3.03
N PRO A 392 22.73 -6.64 -2.22
CA PRO A 392 21.51 -5.86 -2.43
C PRO A 392 21.72 -4.35 -2.33
N SER A 393 22.83 -3.87 -1.75
CA SER A 393 23.11 -2.43 -1.60
C SER A 393 23.74 -1.80 -2.85
N LYS A 394 24.28 -2.63 -3.75
CA LYS A 394 24.89 -2.16 -4.99
C LYS A 394 23.82 -1.77 -5.99
N ILE A 395 23.82 -0.49 -6.38
CA ILE A 395 22.89 0.10 -7.35
C ILE A 395 23.68 0.54 -8.58
N ASN A 396 23.28 0.05 -9.75
CA ASN A 396 23.84 0.39 -11.06
C ASN A 396 22.74 1.07 -11.90
N PRO A 397 22.49 2.38 -11.71
CA PRO A 397 21.48 3.08 -12.49
C PRO A 397 21.83 3.07 -13.98
N GLY A 398 20.82 2.86 -14.81
CA GLY A 398 20.90 2.92 -16.26
C GLY A 398 20.37 4.26 -16.82
N PRO A 399 20.12 4.33 -18.14
CA PRO A 399 19.57 5.53 -18.77
C PRO A 399 18.17 5.92 -18.29
N GLY A 400 17.43 4.99 -17.66
CA GLY A 400 16.11 5.24 -17.10
C GLY A 400 16.14 6.25 -15.95
N ALA A 401 17.20 6.24 -15.14
CA ALA A 401 17.39 7.16 -14.02
C ALA A 401 17.34 8.63 -14.47
N ASN A 402 18.00 8.97 -15.58
CA ASN A 402 18.04 10.36 -16.07
C ASN A 402 16.66 10.86 -16.48
N ARG A 403 15.91 10.05 -17.26
CA ARG A 403 14.54 10.41 -17.69
C ARG A 403 13.61 10.57 -16.50
N LEU A 404 13.72 9.67 -15.51
CA LEU A 404 12.91 9.73 -14.30
C LEU A 404 13.28 10.94 -13.43
N GLN A 405 14.58 11.24 -13.29
CA GLN A 405 15.07 12.38 -12.51
C GLN A 405 14.55 13.69 -13.07
N GLU A 406 14.52 13.87 -14.40
CA GLU A 406 13.93 15.05 -15.04
C GLU A 406 12.44 15.20 -14.70
N LEU A 407 11.65 14.12 -14.84
CA LEU A 407 10.24 14.12 -14.51
C LEU A 407 10.02 14.47 -13.02
N VAL A 408 10.67 13.75 -12.12
CA VAL A 408 10.48 13.88 -10.67
C VAL A 408 10.93 15.26 -10.19
N SER A 409 12.09 15.76 -10.65
CA SER A 409 12.58 17.09 -10.25
C SER A 409 11.61 18.19 -10.64
N ARG A 410 11.03 18.10 -11.85
CA ARG A 410 10.01 19.03 -12.33
C ARG A 410 8.74 18.96 -11.49
N LEU A 411 8.23 17.75 -11.21
CA LEU A 411 7.01 17.53 -10.43
C LEU A 411 7.15 18.03 -8.99
N VAL A 412 8.25 17.67 -8.32
CA VAL A 412 8.51 18.07 -6.92
C VAL A 412 8.67 19.58 -6.83
N SER A 413 9.42 20.21 -7.74
CA SER A 413 9.60 21.66 -7.79
C SER A 413 8.28 22.40 -8.01
N ALA A 414 7.46 21.94 -8.98
CA ALA A 414 6.14 22.50 -9.24
C ALA A 414 5.21 22.37 -8.01
N SER A 415 5.29 21.24 -7.29
CA SER A 415 4.50 21.04 -6.08
C SER A 415 4.87 22.01 -4.96
N LYS A 416 6.15 22.37 -4.80
CA LYS A 416 6.59 23.28 -3.73
C LYS A 416 6.03 24.70 -3.88
N VAL A 417 5.76 25.13 -5.11
CA VAL A 417 5.25 26.47 -5.42
C VAL A 417 3.73 26.51 -5.61
N ASP A 418 3.05 25.36 -5.65
CA ASP A 418 1.61 25.29 -5.84
C ASP A 418 0.83 25.67 -4.57
N GLN A 419 0.41 26.93 -4.51
CA GLN A 419 -0.42 27.46 -3.44
C GLN A 419 -1.86 26.90 -3.45
N ARG A 420 -2.25 26.15 -4.49
CA ARG A 420 -3.58 25.54 -4.65
C ARG A 420 -3.59 24.03 -4.43
N LYS A 421 -2.52 23.47 -3.85
CA LYS A 421 -2.50 22.08 -3.38
C LYS A 421 -3.75 21.76 -2.57
N CYS A 422 -4.44 20.68 -2.95
CA CYS A 422 -5.66 20.23 -2.29
C CYS A 422 -6.74 21.33 -2.10
N ARG A 423 -6.83 22.31 -3.01
CA ARG A 423 -7.86 23.37 -2.98
C ARG A 423 -9.01 23.16 -3.95
#